data_AF-A0A7S1D3Z5-F1
#
_entry.id   AF-A0A7S1D3Z5-F1
#
_cell.length_a   1.000
_cell.length_b   1.000
_cell.length_c   1.000
_cell.angle_alpha   90.00
_cell.angle_beta   90.00
_cell.angle_gamma   90.00
#
_symmetry.space_group_name_H-M   'P 1'
#
loop_
_entity.id
_entity.type
_entity.pdbx_description
1 polymer ?
#
loop_
_entity_poly.entity_id
_entity_poly.type
_entity_poly.pdbx_seq_one_letter_code
_entity_poly.pdbx_strand_id
1 'polypeptide(L)'
;EQQWRGPDYDPHHHGNKNDNSNGDDNYHSDPQHCECPLGWTGLRCEVPHQSCGPTGLQCLHGSTCQQRTDPMGMTQYGCDCTTANTPDTSFSGPGCEHKATSYCTKHDQGDVNGQAFCVNNGTCVRQTNGVYGCDCPEGFIGSRCEVSKDQVDVDMDVDDVPVEHPYLNCTLDCQNGGTCREGFKDHGILENFGGLQHIVGNKTVVSNSGFEYCDCPSGYAGVTCEHETTLCSGQQQDQQQDAQHVCFHGSTCVEINNNKEDTDTWACDCGASSSSSSATKSLTAGHHCQHKASSICSPPTTVSGGGGGGGGGGG
;
A
#
# COMPACT_ATOMS: atom_id res chain seq x y z
N GLU A 1 -4.52 -5.56 35.07
CA GLU A 1 -5.09 -4.64 36.07
C GLU A 1 -4.48 -3.27 35.82
N GLN A 2 -5.30 -2.23 35.61
CA GLN A 2 -4.83 -0.86 35.36
C GLN A 2 -4.40 -0.27 36.71
N GLN A 3 -3.14 0.13 36.84
CA GLN A 3 -2.62 0.70 38.08
C GLN A 3 -2.70 2.22 38.00
N TRP A 4 -3.62 2.79 38.78
CA TRP A 4 -3.83 4.23 38.91
C TRP A 4 -2.76 4.81 39.85
N ARG A 5 -2.05 5.85 39.43
CA ARG A 5 -1.22 6.65 40.33
C ARG A 5 -1.75 8.07 40.46
N GLY A 6 -1.75 8.56 41.70
CA GLY A 6 -1.85 9.98 42.02
C GLY A 6 -0.51 10.69 41.78
N PRO A 7 -0.46 12.03 41.94
CA PRO A 7 0.60 12.85 41.38
C PRO A 7 1.90 12.70 42.18
N ASP A 8 2.97 12.28 41.49
CA ASP A 8 4.37 12.46 41.91
C ASP A 8 5.22 12.87 40.67
N TYR A 9 5.36 14.19 40.48
CA TYR A 9 6.48 14.97 39.88
C TYR A 9 6.91 14.89 38.38
N ASP A 10 6.76 16.05 37.71
CA ASP A 10 7.59 16.85 36.72
C ASP A 10 8.27 16.23 35.46
N PRO A 11 7.94 16.73 34.25
CA PRO A 11 8.77 16.55 33.05
C PRO A 11 9.33 17.81 32.36
N HIS A 12 9.36 19.01 32.95
CA HIS A 12 9.97 20.19 32.31
C HIS A 12 10.90 21.01 33.23
N HIS A 13 12.07 20.46 33.53
CA HIS A 13 13.25 21.28 33.83
C HIS A 13 13.88 21.80 32.53
N HIS A 14 13.29 22.85 31.96
CA HIS A 14 13.99 23.88 31.19
C HIS A 14 13.27 25.22 31.40
N GLY A 15 13.58 25.88 32.52
CA GLY A 15 13.05 27.19 32.88
C GLY A 15 14.03 27.92 33.79
N ASN A 16 14.58 29.00 33.27
CA ASN A 16 15.62 29.85 33.84
C ASN A 16 15.27 30.35 35.25
N LYS A 17 16.25 30.40 36.16
CA LYS A 17 16.12 31.08 37.45
C LYS A 17 15.94 32.57 37.21
N ASN A 18 14.80 33.09 37.66
CA ASN A 18 14.60 34.39 38.31
C ASN A 18 13.22 34.91 37.93
N ASP A 19 12.22 34.75 38.81
CA ASP A 19 11.27 35.83 39.03
C ASP A 19 10.66 35.72 40.43
N ASN A 20 10.79 36.82 41.15
CA ASN A 20 10.28 37.05 42.48
C ASN A 20 8.95 37.79 42.33
N SER A 21 7.83 37.08 42.39
CA SER A 21 6.51 37.70 42.47
C SER A 21 5.45 36.74 43.03
N ASN A 22 5.25 36.87 44.34
CA ASN A 22 3.97 37.06 45.02
C ASN A 22 2.70 36.51 44.33
N GLY A 23 2.14 35.44 44.92
CA GLY A 23 0.71 35.19 45.14
C GLY A 23 -0.25 35.17 43.95
N ASP A 24 -0.67 33.98 43.54
CA ASP A 24 -2.09 33.64 43.45
C ASP A 24 -2.25 32.10 43.35
N ASP A 25 -2.86 31.52 44.39
CA ASP A 25 -3.23 30.11 44.46
C ASP A 25 -4.39 29.83 43.51
N ASN A 26 -4.11 29.37 42.29
CA ASN A 26 -5.10 28.68 41.47
C ASN A 26 -4.75 27.20 41.36
N TYR A 27 -5.55 26.42 42.09
CA TYR A 27 -5.62 24.97 42.10
C TYR A 27 -5.92 24.46 40.68
N HIS A 28 -4.90 24.30 39.85
CA HIS A 28 -5.01 23.49 38.64
C HIS A 28 -4.92 22.03 39.06
N SER A 29 -6.05 21.34 39.09
CA SER A 29 -6.10 19.89 39.21
C SER A 29 -5.30 19.29 38.05
N ASP A 30 -4.13 18.72 38.33
CA ASP A 30 -3.36 17.97 37.34
C ASP A 30 -4.26 16.89 36.70
N PRO A 31 -4.29 16.80 35.36
CA PRO A 31 -5.12 15.80 34.70
C PRO A 31 -4.60 14.41 35.06
N GLN A 32 -5.44 13.60 35.70
CA GLN A 32 -5.14 12.20 35.96
C GLN A 32 -4.98 11.47 34.63
N HIS A 33 -3.83 10.81 34.42
CA HIS A 33 -3.56 9.98 33.26
C HIS A 33 -3.29 8.53 33.69
N CYS A 34 -3.46 7.59 32.76
CA CYS A 34 -3.08 6.20 32.99
C CYS A 34 -1.57 6.01 32.74
N GLU A 35 -0.91 5.18 33.55
CA GLU A 35 0.36 4.56 33.19
C GLU A 35 0.05 3.30 32.39
N CYS A 36 0.42 3.29 31.11
CA CYS A 36 0.06 2.19 30.25
C CYS A 36 1.04 1.00 30.34
N PRO A 37 0.53 -0.25 30.29
CA PRO A 37 1.38 -1.41 30.14
C PRO A 37 2.25 -1.31 28.88
N LEU A 38 3.37 -2.03 28.87
CA LEU A 38 4.25 -2.08 27.70
C LEU A 38 3.46 -2.46 26.43
N GLY A 39 3.65 -1.67 25.37
CA GLY A 39 2.98 -1.85 24.08
C GLY A 39 1.56 -1.29 24.03
N TRP A 40 1.12 -0.49 25.01
CA TRP A 40 -0.17 0.17 25.02
C TRP A 40 -0.02 1.67 25.25
N THR A 41 -0.85 2.46 24.60
CA THR A 41 -0.91 3.91 24.69
C THR A 41 -2.36 4.41 24.61
N GLY A 42 -2.55 5.71 24.66
CA GLY A 42 -3.86 6.36 24.74
C GLY A 42 -4.26 6.71 26.18
N LEU A 43 -5.28 7.55 26.31
CA LEU A 43 -5.73 8.06 27.60
C LEU A 43 -6.26 6.95 28.53
N ARG A 44 -6.66 5.81 27.96
CA ARG A 44 -7.18 4.65 28.69
C ARG A 44 -6.38 3.37 28.39
N CYS A 45 -5.19 3.50 27.80
CA CYS A 45 -4.35 2.38 27.39
C CYS A 45 -5.07 1.41 26.45
N GLU A 46 -5.84 1.95 25.52
CA GLU A 46 -6.70 1.23 24.59
C GLU A 46 -6.07 1.04 23.21
N VAL A 47 -4.99 1.76 22.90
CA VAL A 47 -4.32 1.71 21.59
C VAL A 47 -3.05 0.86 21.72
N PRO A 48 -2.97 -0.30 21.05
CA PRO A 48 -1.73 -1.05 21.01
C PRO A 48 -0.69 -0.30 20.15
N HIS A 49 0.57 -0.31 20.56
CA HIS A 49 1.66 0.26 19.77
C HIS A 49 2.93 -0.59 19.83
N GLN A 50 3.79 -0.37 18.83
CA GLN A 50 5.17 -0.86 18.80
C GLN A 50 6.12 0.31 18.60
N SER A 51 7.22 0.37 19.36
CA SER A 51 8.30 1.34 19.12
C SER A 51 9.15 0.93 17.92
N CYS A 52 9.51 1.91 17.08
CA CYS A 52 10.18 1.71 15.80
C CYS A 52 11.38 2.65 15.68
N GLY A 53 12.56 2.08 15.46
CA GLY A 53 13.79 2.84 15.32
C GLY A 53 14.30 3.54 16.60
N PRO A 54 15.46 4.20 16.51
CA PRO A 54 16.11 4.86 17.66
C PRO A 54 15.42 6.16 18.09
N THR A 55 14.65 6.78 17.20
CA THR A 55 13.87 8.00 17.49
C THR A 55 12.61 7.72 18.32
N GLY A 56 12.24 6.44 18.49
CA GLY A 56 11.08 6.04 19.28
C GLY A 56 9.75 6.25 18.55
N LEU A 57 9.72 6.24 17.22
CA LEU A 57 8.48 6.31 16.42
C LEU A 57 7.49 5.24 16.91
N GLN A 58 6.26 5.62 17.18
CA GLN A 58 5.25 4.70 17.70
C GLN A 58 4.31 4.27 16.57
N CYS A 59 4.42 3.00 16.16
CA CYS A 59 3.49 2.38 15.22
C CYS A 59 2.22 1.97 15.95
N LEU A 60 1.13 2.71 15.76
CA LEU A 60 -0.13 2.54 16.48
C LEU A 60 -1.06 1.52 15.82
N HIS A 61 -2.11 1.14 16.54
CA HIS A 61 -3.23 0.32 16.04
C HIS A 61 -2.80 -1.08 15.54
N GLY A 62 -1.67 -1.59 16.03
CA GLY A 62 -1.12 -2.88 15.59
C GLY A 62 -0.36 -2.83 14.26
N SER A 63 -0.05 -1.64 13.76
CA SER A 63 0.81 -1.47 12.57
C SER A 63 2.21 -2.02 12.81
N THR A 64 2.84 -2.51 11.74
CA THR A 64 4.12 -3.20 11.83
C THR A 64 5.27 -2.23 11.59
N CYS A 65 6.27 -2.21 12.49
CA CYS A 65 7.51 -1.47 12.25
C CYS A 65 8.33 -2.13 11.14
N GLN A 66 8.71 -1.35 10.13
CA GLN A 66 9.58 -1.77 9.04
C GLN A 66 10.89 -1.00 9.08
N GLN A 67 11.98 -1.68 8.75
CA GLN A 67 13.31 -1.13 8.65
C GLN A 67 13.83 -1.29 7.23
N ARG A 68 14.37 -0.21 6.67
CA ARG A 68 15.01 -0.17 5.36
C ARG A 68 16.42 0.35 5.51
N THR A 69 17.38 -0.24 4.83
CA THR A 69 18.73 0.31 4.74
C THR A 69 18.95 0.71 3.29
N ASP A 70 19.21 2.00 3.06
CA ASP A 70 19.48 2.51 1.72
C ASP A 70 20.86 2.03 1.21
N PRO A 71 21.18 2.20 -0.08
CA PRO A 71 22.47 1.79 -0.64
C PRO A 71 23.67 2.52 -0.03
N MET A 72 23.45 3.68 0.61
CA MET A 72 24.48 4.45 1.32
C MET A 72 24.70 3.95 2.75
N GLY A 73 23.92 2.95 3.20
CA GLY A 73 24.03 2.32 4.52
C GLY A 73 23.23 3.03 5.62
N MET A 74 22.43 4.05 5.28
CA MET A 74 21.57 4.72 6.25
C MET A 74 20.30 3.91 6.46
N THR A 75 19.95 3.71 7.72
CA THR A 75 18.78 2.94 8.11
C THR A 75 17.60 3.86 8.41
N GLN A 76 16.50 3.63 7.73
CA GLN A 76 15.23 4.32 7.88
C GLN A 76 14.21 3.38 8.52
N TYR A 77 13.30 3.98 9.31
CA TYR A 77 12.26 3.28 10.05
C TYR A 77 10.91 3.89 9.70
N GLY A 78 9.89 3.04 9.53
CA GLY A 78 8.56 3.49 9.16
C GLY A 78 7.52 2.49 9.61
N CYS A 79 6.29 2.97 9.82
CA CYS A 79 5.17 2.15 10.25
C CYS A 79 4.35 1.72 9.02
N ASP A 80 4.26 0.40 8.81
CA ASP A 80 3.39 -0.17 7.78
C ASP A 80 1.94 -0.17 8.25
N CYS A 81 1.23 0.92 7.94
CA CYS A 81 -0.16 1.08 8.34
C CYS A 81 -1.10 0.07 7.66
N THR A 82 -0.68 -0.56 6.55
CA THR A 82 -1.51 -1.54 5.84
C THR A 82 -1.81 -2.76 6.70
N THR A 83 -0.93 -3.10 7.65
CA THR A 83 -1.14 -4.22 8.58
C THR A 83 -2.12 -3.92 9.70
N ALA A 84 -2.42 -2.64 9.95
CA ALA A 84 -3.44 -2.21 10.90
C ALA A 84 -4.82 -2.00 10.26
N ASN A 85 -4.89 -1.97 8.92
CA ASN A 85 -6.12 -1.73 8.21
C ASN A 85 -7.08 -2.92 8.35
N THR A 86 -8.35 -2.61 8.52
CA THR A 86 -9.49 -3.53 8.46
C THR A 86 -10.45 -3.06 7.36
N PRO A 87 -11.43 -3.88 6.93
CA PRO A 87 -12.40 -3.46 5.91
C PRO A 87 -13.11 -2.13 6.23
N ASP A 88 -13.31 -1.85 7.52
CA ASP A 88 -14.06 -0.70 8.02
C ASP A 88 -13.19 0.42 8.58
N THR A 89 -11.89 0.22 8.74
CA THR A 89 -11.01 1.19 9.40
C THR A 89 -9.60 1.12 8.85
N SER A 90 -9.09 2.26 8.41
CA SER A 90 -7.73 2.39 7.89
C SER A 90 -7.02 3.53 8.58
N PHE A 91 -5.68 3.48 8.59
CA PHE A 91 -4.85 4.44 9.31
C PHE A 91 -3.76 5.03 8.41
N SER A 92 -3.40 6.29 8.68
CA SER A 92 -2.31 7.00 8.01
C SER A 92 -1.58 7.94 8.99
N GLY A 93 -0.51 8.58 8.53
CA GLY A 93 0.42 9.35 9.35
C GLY A 93 1.70 8.56 9.64
N PRO A 94 2.80 9.25 10.05
CA PRO A 94 4.09 8.61 10.33
C PRO A 94 4.01 7.46 11.34
N GLY A 95 3.13 7.57 12.33
CA GLY A 95 2.87 6.55 13.36
C GLY A 95 1.56 5.78 13.17
N CYS A 96 0.89 5.92 12.01
CA CYS A 96 -0.46 5.39 11.77
C CYS A 96 -1.50 5.90 12.79
N GLU A 97 -1.37 7.15 13.21
CA GLU A 97 -2.15 7.80 14.26
C GLU A 97 -3.49 8.35 13.78
N HIS A 98 -3.61 8.65 12.49
CA HIS A 98 -4.80 9.26 11.93
C HIS A 98 -5.71 8.20 11.33
N LYS A 99 -6.91 8.05 11.91
CA LYS A 99 -7.96 7.20 11.38
C LYS A 99 -8.59 7.82 10.13
N ALA A 100 -8.91 6.99 9.14
CA ALA A 100 -9.65 7.38 7.95
C ALA A 100 -10.95 8.11 8.31
N THR A 101 -11.11 9.32 7.77
CA THR A 101 -12.32 10.14 7.92
C THR A 101 -13.24 10.03 6.70
N SER A 102 -12.69 9.69 5.54
CA SER A 102 -13.47 9.46 4.31
C SER A 102 -12.83 8.40 3.42
N TYR A 103 -13.64 7.56 2.81
CA TYR A 103 -13.19 6.54 1.85
C TYR A 103 -13.51 6.95 0.42
N CYS A 104 -12.50 6.94 -0.44
CA CYS A 104 -12.59 7.35 -1.84
C CYS A 104 -12.93 6.16 -2.74
N THR A 105 -12.32 5.01 -2.43
CA THR A 105 -12.72 3.71 -2.96
C THR A 105 -13.18 2.84 -1.81
N LYS A 106 -14.25 2.06 -2.06
CA LYS A 106 -14.51 0.90 -1.20
C LYS A 106 -13.60 -0.23 -1.64
N HIS A 107 -13.19 -1.07 -0.69
CA HIS A 107 -12.35 -2.25 -0.93
C HIS A 107 -12.88 -3.15 -2.06
N ASP A 108 -14.20 -3.10 -2.31
CA ASP A 108 -14.92 -4.04 -3.18
C ASP A 108 -15.36 -3.44 -4.53
N GLN A 109 -14.83 -2.27 -4.90
CA GLN A 109 -15.23 -1.57 -6.14
C GLN A 109 -14.28 -1.81 -7.33
N GLY A 110 -13.61 -2.97 -7.36
CA GLY A 110 -12.96 -3.45 -8.56
C GLY A 110 -11.67 -2.70 -8.92
N ASP A 111 -10.84 -2.40 -7.92
CA ASP A 111 -9.44 -2.01 -8.14
C ASP A 111 -8.50 -3.00 -7.46
N VAL A 112 -7.38 -3.28 -8.12
CA VAL A 112 -6.28 -4.13 -7.61
C VAL A 112 -5.36 -3.36 -6.67
N ASN A 113 -5.53 -2.03 -6.61
CA ASN A 113 -4.84 -1.13 -5.70
C ASN A 113 -5.78 -0.90 -4.50
N GLY A 114 -5.27 -1.04 -3.27
CA GLY A 114 -6.08 -1.12 -2.06
C GLY A 114 -6.94 0.11 -1.73
N GLN A 115 -7.32 0.29 -0.45
CA GLN A 115 -8.27 1.35 -0.11
C GLN A 115 -7.65 2.76 -0.21
N ALA A 116 -8.25 3.59 -1.07
CA ALA A 116 -7.99 5.02 -1.11
C ALA A 116 -8.88 5.73 -0.08
N PHE A 117 -8.28 6.48 0.83
CA PHE A 117 -8.97 7.20 1.90
C PHE A 117 -8.21 8.46 2.30
N CYS A 118 -8.93 9.39 2.91
CA CYS A 118 -8.37 10.60 3.51
C CYS A 118 -8.55 10.55 5.04
N VAL A 119 -7.65 11.22 5.75
CA VAL A 119 -7.72 11.47 7.18
C VAL A 119 -7.94 12.95 7.45
N ASN A 120 -8.06 13.34 8.72
CA ASN A 120 -8.18 14.74 9.15
C ASN A 120 -9.26 15.54 8.39
N ASN A 121 -10.40 14.89 8.09
CA ASN A 121 -11.54 15.46 7.37
C ASN A 121 -11.23 15.91 5.93
N GLY A 122 -10.20 15.31 5.30
CA GLY A 122 -9.98 15.45 3.86
C GLY A 122 -11.16 14.97 3.03
N THR A 123 -11.33 15.56 1.85
CA THR A 123 -12.40 15.19 0.91
C THR A 123 -11.81 14.47 -0.30
N CYS A 124 -12.39 13.34 -0.66
CA CYS A 124 -11.94 12.56 -1.81
C CYS A 124 -12.20 13.31 -3.12
N VAL A 125 -11.16 13.41 -3.95
CA VAL A 125 -11.23 13.99 -5.30
C VAL A 125 -10.65 13.01 -6.30
N ARG A 126 -11.37 12.79 -7.42
CA ARG A 126 -10.84 11.97 -8.51
C ARG A 126 -9.92 12.83 -9.38
N GLN A 127 -8.67 12.44 -9.48
CA GLN A 127 -7.68 13.12 -10.31
C GLN A 127 -7.87 12.78 -11.80
N THR A 128 -7.24 13.58 -12.67
CA THR A 128 -7.37 13.43 -14.13
C THR A 128 -6.76 12.13 -14.66
N ASN A 129 -5.77 11.57 -13.98
CA ASN A 129 -5.18 10.26 -14.30
C ASN A 129 -6.02 9.08 -13.80
N GLY A 130 -7.16 9.34 -13.14
CA GLY A 130 -8.07 8.30 -12.63
C GLY A 130 -7.79 7.85 -11.20
N VAL A 131 -6.65 8.24 -10.63
CA VAL A 131 -6.28 7.98 -9.23
C VAL A 131 -7.08 8.89 -8.28
N TYR A 132 -7.36 8.43 -7.06
CA TYR A 132 -8.01 9.24 -6.04
C TYR A 132 -7.00 10.02 -5.21
N GLY A 133 -7.18 11.33 -5.11
CA GLY A 133 -6.45 12.20 -4.18
C GLY A 133 -7.35 12.72 -3.06
N CYS A 134 -6.75 13.44 -2.13
CA CYS A 134 -7.46 14.13 -1.06
C CYS A 134 -7.31 15.64 -1.23
N ASP A 135 -8.43 16.35 -1.14
CA ASP A 135 -8.45 17.79 -0.91
C ASP A 135 -8.37 18.03 0.59
N CYS A 136 -7.27 18.61 1.05
CA CYS A 136 -6.95 18.73 2.47
C CYS A 136 -7.50 20.01 3.07
N PRO A 137 -8.11 19.96 4.26
CA PRO A 137 -8.54 21.15 4.96
C PRO A 137 -7.37 22.06 5.31
N GLU A 138 -7.68 23.30 5.67
CA GLU A 138 -6.69 24.25 6.15
C GLU A 138 -5.88 23.66 7.33
N GLY A 139 -4.55 23.83 7.29
CA GLY A 139 -3.64 23.27 8.28
C GLY A 139 -3.11 21.85 7.97
N PHE A 140 -3.65 21.14 6.97
CA PHE A 140 -3.17 19.79 6.63
C PHE A 140 -2.63 19.70 5.19
N ILE A 141 -1.68 18.78 4.99
CA ILE A 141 -1.08 18.41 3.71
C ILE A 141 -0.81 16.89 3.67
N GLY A 142 -0.24 16.42 2.57
CA GLY A 142 0.07 15.01 2.36
C GLY A 142 -0.94 14.36 1.43
N SER A 143 -0.62 13.13 1.02
CA SER A 143 -1.37 12.43 -0.01
C SER A 143 -2.74 11.93 0.47
N ARG A 144 -2.90 11.82 1.80
CA ARG A 144 -4.09 11.44 2.55
C ARG A 144 -4.50 12.49 3.59
N CYS A 145 -3.88 13.68 3.59
CA CYS A 145 -4.05 14.75 4.57
C CYS A 145 -3.53 14.41 5.97
N GLU A 146 -2.49 13.58 6.03
CA GLU A 146 -1.91 12.96 7.21
C GLU A 146 -0.84 13.81 7.90
N VAL A 147 -0.39 14.91 7.29
CA VAL A 147 0.65 15.79 7.82
C VAL A 147 0.04 17.12 8.22
N SER A 148 0.26 17.56 9.46
CA SER A 148 -0.05 18.92 9.89
C SER A 148 1.03 19.89 9.38
N LYS A 149 0.62 21.02 8.82
CA LYS A 149 1.54 22.09 8.40
C LYS A 149 2.37 22.65 9.55
N ASP A 150 1.88 22.54 10.78
CA ASP A 150 2.60 23.00 11.99
C ASP A 150 3.66 21.99 12.48
N GLN A 151 3.58 20.73 12.03
CA GLN A 151 4.57 19.68 12.34
C GLN A 151 5.75 19.68 11.36
N VAL A 152 5.60 20.41 10.26
CA VAL A 152 6.71 20.61 9.33
C VAL A 152 7.44 21.84 9.84
N ASP A 153 8.40 21.61 10.72
CA ASP A 153 9.44 22.60 10.98
C ASP A 153 10.02 22.91 9.59
N VAL A 154 9.75 24.12 9.10
CA VAL A 154 10.46 24.64 7.95
C VAL A 154 11.87 24.75 8.47
N ASP A 155 12.71 23.75 8.21
CA ASP A 155 14.14 23.84 8.44
C ASP A 155 14.57 25.10 7.67
N MET A 156 14.75 26.21 8.39
CA MET A 156 15.33 27.40 7.81
C MET A 156 16.79 27.05 7.61
N ASP A 157 17.21 26.95 6.34
CA ASP A 157 18.63 26.89 6.03
C ASP A 157 19.34 28.11 6.63
N VAL A 158 20.66 28.01 6.77
CA VAL A 158 21.55 29.07 7.30
C VAL A 158 21.36 30.43 6.57
N ASP A 159 20.78 30.41 5.38
CA ASP A 159 20.53 31.58 4.52
C ASP A 159 19.08 32.12 4.58
N ASP A 160 18.24 31.71 5.54
CA ASP A 160 16.85 32.19 5.67
C ASP A 160 16.00 31.93 4.40
N VAL A 161 16.43 30.96 3.60
CA VAL A 161 15.68 30.49 2.44
C VAL A 161 14.74 29.39 2.93
N PRO A 162 13.42 29.48 2.67
CA PRO A 162 12.54 28.34 2.87
C PRO A 162 13.08 27.20 2.01
N VAL A 163 13.65 26.18 2.63
CA VAL A 163 13.98 24.97 1.92
C VAL A 163 12.64 24.38 1.51
N GLU A 164 12.38 24.28 0.21
CA GLU A 164 11.29 23.43 -0.24
C GLU A 164 11.58 22.04 0.32
N HIS A 165 10.74 21.64 1.28
CA HIS A 165 10.91 20.49 2.15
C HIS A 165 11.64 19.31 1.48
N PRO A 166 12.84 18.94 1.95
CA PRO A 166 13.62 17.84 1.36
C PRO A 166 12.97 16.46 1.59
N TYR A 167 11.86 16.40 2.34
CA TYR A 167 11.05 15.22 2.62
C TYR A 167 9.82 15.07 1.72
N LEU A 168 9.77 15.74 0.55
CA LEU A 168 8.60 15.69 -0.34
C LEU A 168 8.94 15.36 -1.80
N ASN A 169 10.08 14.70 -2.03
CA ASN A 169 10.47 14.30 -3.37
C ASN A 169 10.40 12.78 -3.49
N CYS A 170 9.18 12.29 -3.68
CA CYS A 170 8.95 10.91 -4.10
C CYS A 170 9.61 10.71 -5.47
N THR A 171 10.62 9.86 -5.53
CA THR A 171 11.50 9.68 -6.71
C THR A 171 11.18 8.45 -7.55
N LEU A 172 10.27 7.59 -7.08
CA LEU A 172 9.90 6.38 -7.79
C LEU A 172 9.19 6.69 -9.13
N ASP A 173 9.77 6.19 -10.22
CA ASP A 173 9.23 6.33 -11.57
C ASP A 173 8.02 5.40 -11.78
N CYS A 174 6.82 5.96 -11.66
CA CYS A 174 5.58 5.23 -11.93
C CYS A 174 5.21 5.24 -13.42
N GLN A 175 4.82 4.08 -13.92
CA GLN A 175 4.39 3.87 -15.31
C GLN A 175 2.87 4.03 -15.44
N ASN A 176 2.37 4.09 -16.68
CA ASN A 176 0.95 4.07 -17.02
C ASN A 176 0.08 5.11 -16.28
N GLY A 177 0.65 6.28 -15.94
CA GLY A 177 -0.06 7.34 -15.23
C GLY A 177 -0.16 7.15 -13.72
N GLY A 178 0.56 6.17 -13.15
CA GLY A 178 0.71 6.00 -11.72
C GLY A 178 1.29 7.23 -11.02
N THR A 179 0.94 7.41 -9.75
CA THR A 179 1.38 8.53 -8.92
C THR A 179 2.27 8.01 -7.80
N CYS A 180 3.46 8.59 -7.66
CA CYS A 180 4.38 8.26 -6.57
C CYS A 180 3.83 8.80 -5.24
N ARG A 181 3.85 7.98 -4.19
CA ARG A 181 3.46 8.34 -2.82
C ARG A 181 4.44 7.77 -1.80
N GLU A 182 4.50 8.40 -0.65
CA GLU A 182 5.26 7.90 0.50
C GLU A 182 4.44 6.91 1.33
N GLY A 183 5.15 5.99 1.98
CA GLY A 183 4.61 4.93 2.82
C GLY A 183 4.68 3.55 2.18
N PHE A 184 3.71 2.71 2.54
CA PHE A 184 3.63 1.31 2.12
C PHE A 184 2.43 1.12 1.22
N LYS A 185 2.64 0.38 0.12
CA LYS A 185 1.58 0.07 -0.82
C LYS A 185 0.60 -0.91 -0.18
N ASP A 186 -0.66 -0.51 -0.14
CA ASP A 186 -1.77 -1.44 0.06
C ASP A 186 -2.06 -2.14 -1.28
N HIS A 187 -1.70 -3.41 -1.37
CA HIS A 187 -1.95 -4.23 -2.56
C HIS A 187 -3.34 -4.87 -2.57
N GLY A 188 -4.19 -4.57 -1.57
CA GLY A 188 -5.59 -4.97 -1.51
C GLY A 188 -5.79 -6.46 -1.81
N ILE A 189 -6.71 -6.74 -2.75
CA ILE A 189 -7.07 -8.11 -3.15
C ILE A 189 -5.92 -8.92 -3.75
N LEU A 190 -4.86 -8.27 -4.26
CA LEU A 190 -3.72 -9.00 -4.84
C LEU A 190 -2.97 -9.82 -3.79
N GLU A 191 -3.03 -9.43 -2.52
CA GLU A 191 -2.43 -10.21 -1.42
C GLU A 191 -3.17 -11.52 -1.16
N ASN A 192 -4.44 -11.61 -1.58
CA ASN A 192 -5.27 -12.80 -1.38
C ASN A 192 -4.99 -13.88 -2.45
N PHE A 193 -4.31 -13.53 -3.55
CA PHE A 193 -4.01 -14.48 -4.62
C PHE A 193 -2.60 -15.07 -4.48
N GLY A 194 -2.51 -16.40 -4.57
CA GLY A 194 -1.24 -17.12 -4.55
C GLY A 194 -0.41 -16.91 -5.83
N GLY A 195 0.92 -16.83 -5.69
CA GLY A 195 1.84 -16.82 -6.84
C GLY A 195 1.99 -15.47 -7.53
N LEU A 196 1.58 -14.37 -6.89
CA LEU A 196 1.74 -13.00 -7.38
C LEU A 196 2.88 -12.22 -6.70
N GLN A 197 3.74 -12.88 -5.93
CA GLN A 197 4.81 -12.20 -5.17
C GLN A 197 5.77 -11.43 -6.07
N HIS A 198 5.99 -11.88 -7.31
CA HIS A 198 6.83 -11.17 -8.28
C HIS A 198 6.16 -9.94 -8.91
N ILE A 199 4.83 -9.81 -8.82
CA ILE A 199 4.07 -8.64 -9.29
C ILE A 199 3.95 -7.61 -8.17
N VAL A 200 3.51 -8.06 -6.99
CA VAL A 200 3.37 -7.25 -5.78
C VAL A 200 4.75 -6.72 -5.34
N GLY A 201 5.82 -7.45 -5.69
CA GLY A 201 7.17 -7.13 -5.31
C GLY A 201 7.47 -7.52 -3.87
N ASN A 202 8.70 -7.28 -3.44
CA ASN A 202 9.04 -7.39 -2.04
C ASN A 202 8.56 -6.12 -1.33
N LYS A 203 7.64 -6.24 -0.37
CA LYS A 203 7.14 -5.13 0.47
C LYS A 203 8.26 -4.28 1.11
N THR A 204 9.49 -4.83 1.16
CA THR A 204 10.67 -4.19 1.74
C THR A 204 11.69 -3.63 0.72
N VAL A 205 11.47 -3.73 -0.59
CA VAL A 205 12.48 -3.29 -1.58
C VAL A 205 11.82 -2.64 -2.80
N VAL A 206 11.55 -1.34 -2.70
CA VAL A 206 11.24 -0.50 -3.86
C VAL A 206 11.93 0.86 -3.64
N SER A 207 12.81 1.23 -4.58
CA SER A 207 13.65 2.44 -4.65
C SER A 207 14.70 2.72 -3.55
N ASN A 208 15.73 3.46 -3.96
CA ASN A 208 16.94 3.82 -3.21
C ASN A 208 16.72 4.90 -2.14
N SER A 209 15.48 5.34 -1.92
CA SER A 209 15.13 6.52 -1.15
C SER A 209 13.75 6.29 -0.52
N GLY A 210 13.67 6.11 0.80
CA GLY A 210 12.38 6.16 1.48
C GLY A 210 11.50 4.91 1.38
N PHE A 211 10.47 4.89 2.22
CA PHE A 211 9.28 4.08 2.00
C PHE A 211 8.45 4.79 0.92
N GLU A 212 8.57 4.38 -0.34
CA GLU A 212 7.82 4.93 -1.48
C GLU A 212 7.04 3.82 -2.19
N TYR A 213 5.93 4.18 -2.84
CA TYR A 213 5.19 3.29 -3.72
C TYR A 213 4.45 4.04 -4.84
N CYS A 214 4.11 3.30 -5.90
CA CYS A 214 3.24 3.80 -6.95
C CYS A 214 1.77 3.45 -6.66
N ASP A 215 0.94 4.48 -6.55
CA ASP A 215 -0.51 4.38 -6.59
C ASP A 215 -0.97 4.31 -8.05
N CYS A 216 -1.51 3.15 -8.43
CA CYS A 216 -1.79 2.87 -9.83
C CYS A 216 -3.22 3.25 -10.19
N PRO A 217 -3.45 3.79 -11.41
CA PRO A 217 -4.79 3.96 -11.90
C PRO A 217 -5.45 2.60 -12.12
N SER A 218 -6.78 2.59 -12.10
CA SER A 218 -7.58 1.38 -12.29
C SER A 218 -7.20 0.65 -13.58
N GLY A 219 -7.04 -0.67 -13.49
CA GLY A 219 -6.57 -1.51 -14.59
C GLY A 219 -5.06 -1.67 -14.67
N TYR A 220 -4.29 -1.11 -13.72
CA TYR A 220 -2.85 -1.32 -13.61
C TYR A 220 -2.44 -1.75 -12.20
N ALA A 221 -1.43 -2.62 -12.13
CA ALA A 221 -0.80 -3.09 -10.91
C ALA A 221 0.71 -3.23 -11.09
N GLY A 222 1.37 -3.64 -10.01
CA GLY A 222 2.81 -3.81 -9.96
C GLY A 222 3.47 -2.84 -9.01
N VAL A 223 4.78 -2.96 -8.90
CA VAL A 223 5.62 -2.08 -8.08
C VAL A 223 5.64 -0.66 -8.65
N THR A 224 5.67 -0.55 -9.98
CA THR A 224 5.73 0.70 -10.75
C THR A 224 4.50 0.89 -11.65
N CYS A 225 3.40 0.17 -11.41
CA CYS A 225 2.20 0.18 -12.27
C CYS A 225 2.44 -0.34 -13.70
N GLU A 226 3.42 -1.22 -13.88
CA GLU A 226 3.88 -1.73 -15.17
C GLU A 226 3.01 -2.86 -15.75
N HIS A 227 2.13 -3.45 -14.95
CA HIS A 227 1.29 -4.57 -15.36
C HIS A 227 -0.15 -4.13 -15.57
N GLU A 228 -0.65 -4.28 -16.79
CA GLU A 228 -2.09 -4.16 -17.06
C GLU A 228 -2.85 -5.33 -16.42
N THR A 229 -4.00 -5.04 -15.82
CA THR A 229 -4.84 -5.99 -15.09
C THR A 229 -6.29 -5.90 -15.50
N THR A 230 -6.93 -7.07 -15.63
CA THR A 230 -8.37 -7.23 -15.79
C THR A 230 -8.90 -7.99 -14.59
N LEU A 231 -9.89 -7.44 -13.90
CA LEU A 231 -10.59 -8.13 -12.81
C LEU A 231 -11.74 -8.96 -13.35
N CYS A 232 -11.89 -10.17 -12.80
CA CYS A 232 -12.96 -11.08 -13.13
C CYS A 232 -13.95 -11.15 -11.96
N SER A 233 -15.20 -10.77 -12.23
CA SER A 233 -16.27 -10.72 -11.25
C SER A 233 -17.54 -11.32 -11.83
N GLY A 234 -18.32 -12.02 -10.99
CA GLY A 234 -19.68 -12.45 -11.33
C GLY A 234 -20.69 -11.30 -11.30
N GLN A 235 -21.82 -11.48 -11.99
CA GLN A 235 -23.01 -10.64 -11.81
C GLN A 235 -23.91 -11.31 -10.76
N GLN A 236 -24.08 -10.72 -9.58
CA GLN A 236 -25.27 -10.96 -8.76
C GLN A 236 -26.18 -9.72 -8.81
N GLN A 237 -27.48 -9.97 -8.92
CA GLN A 237 -28.52 -8.96 -9.04
C GLN A 237 -28.31 -7.80 -8.04
N ASP A 238 -28.06 -6.60 -8.58
CA ASP A 238 -28.01 -5.31 -7.91
C ASP A 238 -26.98 -5.12 -6.76
N GLN A 239 -25.99 -6.00 -6.62
CA GLN A 239 -24.84 -5.80 -5.72
C GLN A 239 -23.53 -6.13 -6.43
N GLN A 240 -22.61 -5.16 -6.44
CA GLN A 240 -21.24 -5.32 -6.95
C GLN A 240 -20.54 -6.40 -6.11
N GLN A 241 -20.21 -7.55 -6.71
CA GLN A 241 -19.46 -8.61 -6.04
C GLN A 241 -17.96 -8.34 -6.09
N ASP A 242 -17.27 -8.76 -5.03
CA ASP A 242 -15.82 -8.77 -4.93
C ASP A 242 -15.19 -9.45 -6.15
N ALA A 243 -14.07 -8.91 -6.63
CA ALA A 243 -13.33 -9.55 -7.70
C ALA A 243 -12.85 -10.93 -7.26
N GLN A 244 -13.28 -11.96 -7.98
CA GLN A 244 -13.02 -13.37 -7.66
C GLN A 244 -11.69 -13.85 -8.27
N HIS A 245 -11.22 -13.16 -9.32
CA HIS A 245 -9.97 -13.49 -9.99
C HIS A 245 -9.37 -12.25 -10.67
N VAL A 246 -8.08 -12.33 -11.01
CA VAL A 246 -7.35 -11.28 -11.73
C VAL A 246 -6.55 -11.87 -12.88
N CYS A 247 -6.53 -11.18 -14.01
CA CYS A 247 -5.77 -11.52 -15.20
C CYS A 247 -4.78 -10.40 -15.55
N PHE A 248 -3.54 -10.75 -15.89
CA PHE A 248 -2.47 -9.80 -16.20
C PHE A 248 -2.18 -9.72 -17.71
N HIS A 249 -1.47 -8.66 -18.10
CA HIS A 249 -0.92 -8.46 -19.44
C HIS A 249 -1.99 -8.40 -20.54
N GLY A 250 -3.11 -7.74 -20.26
CA GLY A 250 -4.22 -7.58 -21.22
C GLY A 250 -4.95 -8.89 -21.55
N SER A 251 -4.79 -9.92 -20.71
CA SER A 251 -5.50 -11.20 -20.84
C SER A 251 -6.97 -11.03 -20.47
N THR A 252 -7.84 -11.86 -21.07
CA THR A 252 -9.29 -11.75 -20.89
C THR A 252 -9.83 -12.79 -19.90
N CYS A 253 -10.79 -12.40 -19.08
CA CYS A 253 -11.50 -13.30 -18.18
C CYS A 253 -12.34 -14.32 -18.96
N VAL A 254 -12.31 -15.57 -18.50
CA VAL A 254 -13.14 -16.67 -19.01
C VAL A 254 -13.86 -17.30 -17.83
N GLU A 255 -15.19 -17.31 -17.87
CA GLU A 255 -16.00 -17.99 -16.87
C GLU A 255 -15.89 -19.51 -17.06
N ILE A 256 -15.62 -20.24 -15.99
CA ILE A 256 -15.51 -21.70 -15.99
C ILE A 256 -16.65 -22.33 -15.19
N ASN A 257 -17.56 -23.00 -15.90
CA ASN A 257 -18.66 -23.75 -15.29
C ASN A 257 -18.18 -25.13 -14.81
N ASN A 258 -17.49 -25.16 -13.66
CA ASN A 258 -17.14 -26.43 -13.03
C ASN A 258 -18.32 -26.94 -12.21
N ASN A 259 -18.96 -28.02 -12.68
CA ASN A 259 -19.94 -28.81 -11.90
C ASN A 259 -19.29 -29.59 -10.73
N LYS A 260 -18.16 -29.09 -10.20
CA LYS A 260 -17.40 -29.66 -9.09
C LYS A 260 -17.12 -28.56 -8.09
N GLU A 261 -17.07 -28.92 -6.81
CA GLU A 261 -16.79 -28.09 -5.63
C GLU A 261 -15.39 -27.40 -5.63
N ASP A 262 -14.81 -27.09 -6.80
CA ASP A 262 -13.64 -26.22 -6.89
C ASP A 262 -14.10 -24.76 -6.88
N THR A 263 -13.41 -23.94 -6.09
CA THR A 263 -13.79 -22.56 -5.73
C THR A 263 -13.58 -21.53 -6.84
N ASP A 264 -12.92 -21.90 -7.94
CA ASP A 264 -12.54 -20.96 -8.99
C ASP A 264 -13.59 -20.95 -10.10
N THR A 265 -14.36 -19.86 -10.15
CA THR A 265 -15.37 -19.56 -11.17
C THR A 265 -14.81 -18.90 -12.43
N TRP A 266 -13.56 -18.42 -12.36
CA TRP A 266 -12.92 -17.64 -13.41
C TRP A 266 -11.51 -18.15 -13.74
N ALA A 267 -11.13 -18.05 -15.01
CA ALA A 267 -9.79 -18.29 -15.52
C ALA A 267 -9.39 -17.17 -16.49
N CYS A 268 -8.13 -17.15 -16.90
CA CYS A 268 -7.62 -16.17 -17.86
C CYS A 268 -7.28 -16.83 -19.20
N ASP A 269 -7.76 -16.26 -20.30
CA ASP A 269 -7.26 -16.56 -21.64
C ASP A 269 -6.01 -15.73 -21.93
N CYS A 270 -4.85 -16.35 -21.74
CA CYS A 270 -3.55 -15.73 -22.00
C CYS A 270 -3.22 -15.57 -23.50
N GLY A 271 -4.08 -16.08 -24.40
CA GLY A 271 -3.91 -16.00 -25.84
C GLY A 271 -4.50 -14.75 -26.49
N ALA A 272 -5.37 -14.02 -25.77
CA ALA A 272 -6.29 -13.01 -26.29
C ALA A 272 -5.78 -11.57 -26.35
N SER A 273 -4.50 -11.28 -26.02
CA SER A 273 -3.89 -9.94 -26.21
C SER A 273 -3.77 -9.49 -27.69
N SER A 274 -4.46 -10.18 -28.59
CA SER A 274 -4.39 -10.10 -30.05
C SER A 274 -5.38 -9.11 -30.66
N SER A 275 -5.16 -7.82 -30.42
CA SER A 275 -5.78 -6.77 -31.26
C SER A 275 -4.73 -5.83 -31.88
N SER A 276 -3.78 -6.39 -32.64
CA SER A 276 -3.26 -5.77 -33.88
C SER A 276 -2.11 -6.58 -34.48
N SER A 277 -2.02 -6.48 -35.80
CA SER A 277 -1.21 -7.20 -36.77
C SER A 277 0.32 -7.03 -36.68
N SER A 278 0.90 -6.85 -35.48
CA SER A 278 2.34 -6.56 -35.32
C SER A 278 3.14 -7.77 -34.83
N ALA A 279 4.27 -8.01 -35.48
CA ALA A 279 5.07 -9.24 -35.46
C ALA A 279 5.90 -9.53 -34.19
N THR A 280 5.40 -9.20 -33.00
CA THR A 280 6.02 -9.59 -31.72
C THR A 280 4.95 -9.90 -30.68
N LYS A 281 4.34 -11.08 -30.81
CA LYS A 281 3.30 -11.59 -29.90
C LYS A 281 3.92 -12.00 -28.56
N SER A 282 3.77 -11.18 -27.52
CA SER A 282 4.18 -11.56 -26.16
C SER A 282 3.16 -12.55 -25.59
N LEU A 283 3.43 -13.85 -25.72
CA LEU A 283 2.62 -14.87 -25.05
C LEU A 283 2.83 -14.80 -23.53
N THR A 284 1.78 -15.09 -22.77
CA THR A 284 1.81 -15.12 -21.32
C THR A 284 1.28 -16.45 -20.79
N ALA A 285 1.61 -16.78 -19.55
CA ALA A 285 1.25 -18.04 -18.92
C ALA A 285 1.11 -17.88 -17.39
N GLY A 286 0.52 -18.91 -16.77
CA GLY A 286 0.22 -18.96 -15.34
C GLY A 286 -1.26 -18.79 -15.06
N HIS A 287 -1.66 -19.05 -13.80
CA HIS A 287 -3.05 -19.01 -13.35
C HIS A 287 -3.73 -17.64 -13.60
N HIS A 288 -2.95 -16.57 -13.51
CA HIS A 288 -3.38 -15.19 -13.72
C HIS A 288 -2.78 -14.60 -15.02
N CYS A 289 -2.20 -15.42 -15.90
CA CYS A 289 -1.36 -14.96 -17.02
C CYS A 289 -0.21 -14.03 -16.59
N GLN A 290 0.31 -14.23 -15.38
CA GLN A 290 1.23 -13.32 -14.70
C GLN A 290 2.70 -13.46 -15.13
N HIS A 291 3.03 -14.42 -16.01
CA HIS A 291 4.38 -14.62 -16.51
C HIS A 291 4.45 -14.36 -18.01
N LYS A 292 5.45 -13.60 -18.47
CA LYS A 292 5.78 -13.46 -19.89
C LYS A 292 6.51 -14.71 -20.37
N ALA A 293 6.20 -15.18 -21.58
CA ALA A 293 6.87 -16.32 -22.18
C ALA A 293 8.34 -15.99 -22.48
N SER A 294 9.26 -16.82 -22.00
CA SER A 294 10.69 -16.73 -22.32
C SER A 294 11.03 -17.37 -23.67
N SER A 295 10.21 -18.30 -24.14
CA SER A 295 10.35 -18.97 -25.43
C SER A 295 8.99 -19.44 -25.94
N ILE A 296 8.85 -19.58 -27.26
CA ILE A 296 7.64 -20.09 -27.92
C ILE A 296 7.95 -21.48 -28.44
N CYS A 297 7.27 -22.50 -27.90
CA CYS A 297 7.36 -23.84 -28.44
C CYS A 297 6.60 -23.91 -29.77
N SER A 298 7.28 -24.31 -30.84
CA SER A 298 6.57 -24.68 -32.07
C SER A 298 5.80 -25.98 -31.82
N PRO A 299 4.54 -26.10 -32.27
CA PRO A 299 3.85 -27.38 -32.22
C PRO A 299 4.70 -28.41 -32.98
N PRO A 300 4.75 -29.69 -32.53
CA PRO A 300 5.40 -30.72 -33.30
C PRO A 300 4.77 -30.72 -34.69
N THR A 301 5.58 -30.47 -35.72
CA THR A 301 5.15 -30.63 -37.10
C THR A 301 4.60 -32.04 -37.21
N THR A 302 3.30 -32.18 -37.45
CA THR A 302 2.72 -33.46 -37.84
C THR A 302 3.52 -33.91 -39.04
N VAL A 303 4.39 -34.91 -38.85
CA VAL A 303 4.99 -35.65 -39.95
C VAL A 303 3.80 -36.31 -40.63
N SER A 304 3.28 -35.65 -41.67
CA SER A 304 2.33 -36.24 -42.59
C SER A 304 2.96 -37.52 -43.10
N GLY A 305 2.31 -38.65 -42.82
CA GLY A 305 2.80 -39.97 -43.15
C GLY A 305 3.23 -40.06 -44.61
N GLY A 306 4.53 -40.26 -44.81
CA GLY A 306 5.07 -40.88 -46.01
C GLY A 306 5.23 -42.36 -45.71
N GLY A 307 4.26 -43.17 -46.14
CA GLY A 307 4.42 -44.62 -46.18
C GLY A 307 5.64 -44.99 -47.01
N GLY A 308 6.59 -45.69 -46.40
CA GLY A 308 7.74 -46.29 -47.06
C GLY A 308 8.02 -47.63 -46.41
N GLY A 309 7.51 -48.70 -47.02
CA GLY A 309 7.79 -50.06 -46.59
C GLY A 309 9.23 -50.50 -46.90
N GLY A 310 9.64 -51.56 -46.20
CA GLY A 310 10.92 -52.26 -46.35
C GLY A 310 11.71 -52.18 -45.05
N GLY A 311 12.04 -53.24 -44.34
CA GLY A 311 12.07 -54.66 -44.66
C GLY A 311 13.31 -55.24 -43.99
N GLY A 312 13.12 -56.17 -43.04
CA GLY A 312 14.06 -57.25 -42.68
C GLY A 312 15.41 -56.92 -42.03
N GLY A 313 15.74 -57.66 -40.98
CA GLY A 313 17.13 -57.93 -40.59
C GLY A 313 17.32 -58.00 -39.08
N GLY A 314 17.32 -59.22 -38.52
CA GLY A 314 17.66 -59.47 -37.13
C GLY A 314 19.15 -59.34 -36.81
N GLY A 315 19.44 -59.34 -35.51
CA GLY A 315 20.77 -59.29 -34.90
C GLY A 315 20.64 -58.81 -33.46
#